data_AF-A0A7D5L356-F1
#
_entry.id   AF-A0A7D5L356-F1
#
_cell.length_a   1.000
_cell.length_b   1.000
_cell.length_c   1.000
_cell.angle_alpha   90.00
_cell.angle_beta   90.00
_cell.angle_gamma   90.00
#
_symmetry.space_group_name_H-M   'P 1'
#
loop_
_entity.id
_entity.type
_entity.pdbx_description
1 polymer ?
#
loop_
_entity_poly.entity_id
_entity_poly.type
_entity_poly.pdbx_seq_one_letter_code
_entity_poly.pdbx_strand_id
1 'polypeptide(L)'
;MKKGAATASAVALGTAATAGTATAQETVAALVFSYDYFPGSDFTVVSPLQQSTTVDVLQVDGETVDEITQPDEYDGHVIRYDDGGENAGVTTFLFTQDGLSSGDSGTMGQDAQMFSSDLNLLETSINGGNGGDGGDGGDGGGDTAGNETGGGGGGN
;
A
#
# COMPACT_ATOMS: atom_id res chain seq x y z
N MET A 1 -7.91 53.93 34.56
CA MET A 1 -6.92 52.87 34.28
C MET A 1 -7.61 51.73 33.56
N LYS A 2 -7.17 51.44 32.31
CA LYS A 2 -7.35 50.24 31.45
C LYS A 2 -8.77 49.62 31.39
N LYS A 3 -9.59 49.91 30.36
CA LYS A 3 -9.55 49.34 28.99
C LYS A 3 -9.24 47.84 28.97
N GLY A 4 -10.27 47.03 28.77
CA GLY A 4 -10.18 45.63 28.34
C GLY A 4 -11.19 45.41 27.22
N ALA A 5 -10.70 45.47 25.98
CA ALA A 5 -11.44 45.09 24.78
C ALA A 5 -11.40 43.56 24.68
N ALA A 6 -12.56 42.93 24.71
CA ALA A 6 -12.71 41.54 24.28
C ALA A 6 -13.30 41.57 22.87
N THR A 7 -12.41 41.63 21.88
CA THR A 7 -12.74 41.38 20.48
C THR A 7 -13.11 39.91 20.36
N ALA A 8 -14.40 39.64 20.19
CA ALA A 8 -14.89 38.32 19.85
C ALA A 8 -14.38 37.97 18.44
N SER A 9 -13.32 37.17 18.37
CA SER A 9 -12.90 36.52 17.13
C SER A 9 -14.01 35.55 16.73
N ALA A 10 -14.86 35.97 15.79
CA ALA A 10 -15.79 35.08 15.12
C ALA A 10 -14.96 33.99 14.43
N VAL A 11 -15.10 32.76 14.92
CA VAL A 11 -14.64 31.55 14.26
C VAL A 11 -15.30 31.51 12.89
N ALA A 12 -14.52 31.81 11.84
CA ALA A 12 -14.90 31.47 10.50
C ALA A 12 -14.94 29.95 10.42
N LEU A 13 -16.15 29.39 10.40
CA LEU A 13 -16.44 28.04 9.94
C LEU A 13 -16.15 28.01 8.43
N GLY A 14 -14.87 28.10 8.08
CA GLY A 14 -14.37 27.77 6.76
C GLY A 14 -14.39 26.26 6.64
N THR A 15 -15.18 25.77 5.69
CA THR A 15 -14.92 24.59 4.87
C THR A 15 -14.12 23.51 5.58
N ALA A 16 -14.86 22.51 6.08
CA ALA A 16 -14.40 21.17 6.39
C ALA A 16 -12.90 21.07 6.65
N ALA A 17 -12.52 21.10 7.92
CA ALA A 17 -11.42 20.27 8.34
C ALA A 17 -11.74 18.84 7.86
N THR A 18 -11.33 18.50 6.64
CA THR A 18 -10.55 17.29 6.48
C THR A 18 -9.33 17.50 7.36
N ALA A 19 -9.53 17.31 8.67
CA ALA A 19 -8.64 16.51 9.45
C ALA A 19 -8.60 15.18 8.69
N GLY A 20 -7.82 15.17 7.61
CA GLY A 20 -7.32 13.95 7.03
C GLY A 20 -6.63 13.33 8.20
N THR A 21 -7.30 12.35 8.80
CA THR A 21 -6.62 11.18 9.31
C THR A 21 -5.44 10.98 8.39
N ALA A 22 -4.23 11.26 8.87
CA ALA A 22 -3.08 10.63 8.28
C ALA A 22 -3.44 9.15 8.39
N THR A 23 -3.94 8.58 7.31
CA THR A 23 -3.93 7.14 7.15
C THR A 23 -2.45 6.85 7.28
N ALA A 24 -2.05 6.32 8.44
CA ALA A 24 -0.73 5.74 8.54
C ALA A 24 -0.73 4.70 7.42
N GLN A 25 -0.13 5.04 6.28
CA GLN A 25 0.03 4.09 5.20
C GLN A 25 0.78 2.95 5.85
N GLU A 26 0.10 1.81 6.00
CA GLU A 26 0.64 0.63 6.64
C GLU A 26 1.90 0.27 5.85
N THR A 27 3.02 0.66 6.41
CA THR A 27 4.33 0.56 5.78
C THR A 27 4.87 -0.75 6.29
N VAL A 28 4.67 -1.80 5.50
CA VAL A 28 5.07 -3.16 5.85
C VAL A 28 6.57 -3.29 5.59
N ALA A 29 7.30 -3.86 6.55
CA ALA A 29 8.72 -4.16 6.37
C ALA A 29 8.85 -5.41 5.49
N ALA A 30 9.80 -5.36 4.55
CA ALA A 30 10.08 -6.46 3.65
C ALA A 30 11.58 -6.61 3.43
N LEU A 31 12.02 -7.86 3.26
CA LEU A 31 13.39 -8.21 2.92
C LEU A 31 13.46 -8.61 1.45
N VAL A 32 14.49 -8.15 0.77
CA VAL A 32 14.76 -8.43 -0.64
C VAL A 32 16.26 -8.61 -0.85
N PHE A 33 16.64 -9.40 -1.85
CA PHE A 33 18.05 -9.52 -2.20
C PHE A 33 18.61 -8.20 -2.73
N SER A 34 19.81 -7.84 -2.28
CA SER A 34 20.47 -6.58 -2.60
C SER A 34 20.71 -6.38 -4.10
N TYR A 35 20.91 -7.46 -4.83
CA TYR A 35 21.13 -7.46 -6.28
C TYR A 35 19.83 -7.34 -7.10
N ASP A 36 18.67 -7.56 -6.47
CA ASP A 36 17.34 -7.52 -7.11
C ASP A 36 16.45 -6.39 -6.55
N TYR A 37 17.01 -5.46 -5.77
CA TYR A 37 16.27 -4.34 -5.22
C TYR A 37 16.12 -3.19 -6.22
N PHE A 38 14.87 -2.85 -6.55
CA PHE A 38 14.52 -1.71 -7.38
C PHE A 38 13.69 -0.69 -6.58
N PRO A 39 14.28 0.45 -6.15
CA PRO A 39 13.60 1.44 -5.32
C PRO A 39 12.50 2.17 -6.08
N GLY A 40 11.32 2.30 -5.47
CA GLY A 40 10.17 2.99 -6.07
C GLY A 40 9.48 2.24 -7.22
N SER A 41 9.91 1.01 -7.52
CA SER A 41 9.29 0.18 -8.55
C SER A 41 8.04 -0.53 -8.03
N ASP A 42 7.02 -0.59 -8.89
CA ASP A 42 5.81 -1.36 -8.63
C ASP A 42 6.08 -2.86 -8.84
N PHE A 43 5.44 -3.70 -8.05
CA PHE A 43 5.54 -5.15 -8.14
C PHE A 43 4.17 -5.81 -7.98
N THR A 44 4.07 -7.03 -8.50
CA THR A 44 2.93 -7.93 -8.27
C THR A 44 3.42 -9.26 -7.72
N VAL A 45 2.72 -9.79 -6.73
CA VAL A 45 2.95 -11.11 -6.16
C VAL A 45 2.43 -12.16 -7.14
N VAL A 46 3.35 -12.98 -7.67
CA VAL A 46 3.03 -14.06 -8.59
C VAL A 46 2.53 -15.28 -7.83
N SER A 47 3.24 -15.67 -6.76
CA SER A 47 2.94 -16.86 -5.99
C SER A 47 3.66 -16.86 -4.63
N PRO A 48 3.05 -17.40 -3.56
CA PRO A 48 3.77 -17.68 -2.32
C PRO A 48 4.76 -18.83 -2.49
N LEU A 49 5.88 -18.75 -1.80
CA LEU A 49 6.83 -19.85 -1.63
C LEU A 49 6.35 -20.81 -0.55
N GLN A 50 6.87 -22.04 -0.59
CA GLN A 50 6.69 -22.98 0.51
C GLN A 50 7.53 -22.52 1.71
N GLN A 51 6.97 -22.61 2.92
CA GLN A 51 7.66 -22.20 4.14
C GLN A 51 9.04 -22.84 4.29
N SER A 52 9.19 -24.12 3.94
CA SER A 52 10.49 -24.80 3.99
C SER A 52 11.51 -24.15 3.07
N THR A 53 11.11 -23.74 1.86
CA THR A 53 11.98 -23.03 0.92
C THR A 53 12.34 -21.64 1.42
N THR A 54 11.39 -20.92 2.01
CA THR A 54 11.68 -19.61 2.65
C THR A 54 12.72 -19.76 3.75
N VAL A 55 12.50 -20.72 4.65
CA VAL A 55 13.41 -21.00 5.76
C VAL A 55 14.79 -21.42 5.26
N ASP A 56 14.87 -22.28 4.24
CA ASP A 56 16.14 -22.71 3.64
C ASP A 56 16.91 -21.54 3.00
N VAL A 57 16.20 -20.57 2.40
CA VAL A 57 16.80 -19.39 1.75
C VAL A 57 17.26 -18.34 2.76
N LEU A 58 16.59 -18.23 3.91
CA LEU A 58 16.95 -17.31 4.99
C LEU A 58 17.99 -17.89 5.97
N GLN A 59 18.56 -19.05 5.67
CA GLN A 59 19.64 -19.67 6.43
C GLN A 59 20.95 -19.66 5.66
N VAL A 60 22.06 -19.60 6.39
CA VAL A 60 23.41 -19.81 5.84
C VAL A 60 23.95 -21.11 6.42
N ASP A 61 24.37 -22.03 5.57
CA ASP A 61 24.93 -23.33 5.98
C ASP A 61 24.04 -24.17 6.94
N GLY A 62 22.72 -23.92 6.95
CA GLY A 62 21.76 -24.59 7.83
C GLY A 62 21.67 -23.99 9.24
N GLU A 63 22.23 -22.79 9.44
CA GLU A 63 22.12 -22.00 10.65
C GLU A 63 21.40 -20.68 10.36
N THR A 64 20.67 -20.17 11.36
CA THR A 64 20.05 -18.84 11.32
C THR A 64 21.13 -17.78 11.38
N VAL A 65 21.01 -16.71 10.58
CA VAL A 65 21.87 -15.54 10.74
C VAL A 65 21.48 -14.74 11.99
N ASP A 66 22.43 -13.99 12.55
CA ASP A 66 22.21 -13.21 13.78
C ASP A 66 21.03 -12.23 13.66
N GLU A 67 20.77 -11.72 12.44
CA GLU A 67 19.66 -10.81 12.18
C GLU A 67 18.30 -11.51 11.97
N ILE A 68 18.29 -12.81 11.62
CA ILE A 68 17.08 -13.61 11.40
C ILE A 68 17.07 -14.77 12.38
N THR A 69 16.76 -14.49 13.64
CA THR A 69 16.65 -15.51 14.69
C THR A 69 15.52 -16.52 14.46
N GLN A 70 14.49 -16.15 13.68
CA GLN A 70 13.30 -16.97 13.43
C GLN A 70 12.89 -16.87 11.94
N PRO A 71 13.53 -17.64 11.05
CA PRO A 71 13.25 -17.58 9.62
C PRO A 71 11.85 -18.13 9.27
N ASP A 72 11.22 -18.87 10.18
CA ASP A 72 9.85 -19.37 10.03
C ASP A 72 8.76 -18.31 10.26
N GLU A 73 9.12 -17.14 10.80
CA GLU A 73 8.20 -15.99 10.94
C GLU A 73 8.05 -15.19 9.65
N TYR A 74 8.87 -15.48 8.63
CA TYR A 74 8.81 -14.82 7.34
C TYR A 74 8.07 -15.68 6.33
N ASP A 75 7.11 -15.07 5.65
CA ASP A 75 6.49 -15.59 4.45
C ASP A 75 7.31 -15.16 3.23
N GLY A 76 7.59 -16.12 2.35
CA GLY A 76 8.34 -15.88 1.12
C GLY A 76 7.40 -15.78 -0.06
N HIS A 77 7.64 -14.83 -0.95
CA HIS A 77 6.81 -14.57 -2.11
C HIS A 77 7.68 -14.40 -3.35
N VAL A 78 7.21 -14.93 -4.47
CA VAL A 78 7.75 -14.61 -5.79
C VAL A 78 7.04 -13.37 -6.28
N ILE A 79 7.78 -12.29 -6.48
CA ILE A 79 7.26 -11.04 -7.03
C ILE A 79 7.79 -10.83 -8.43
N ARG A 80 7.05 -10.04 -9.20
CA ARG A 80 7.47 -9.55 -10.51
C ARG A 80 7.34 -8.04 -10.54
N TYR A 81 8.42 -7.35 -10.88
CA TYR A 81 8.39 -5.91 -11.09
C TYR A 81 7.59 -5.54 -12.35
N ASP A 82 6.85 -4.45 -12.27
CA ASP A 82 6.15 -3.86 -13.41
C ASP A 82 7.01 -2.72 -13.99
N ASP A 83 7.75 -3.03 -15.06
CA ASP A 83 8.56 -2.04 -15.78
C ASP A 83 7.76 -1.29 -16.87
N GLY A 84 6.41 -1.32 -16.83
CA GLY A 84 5.55 -0.57 -17.72
C GLY A 84 5.65 -0.92 -19.22
N GLY A 85 6.22 -2.08 -19.57
CA GLY A 85 6.46 -2.50 -20.95
C GLY A 85 6.16 -3.98 -21.23
N GLU A 86 6.02 -4.33 -22.52
CA GLU A 86 5.70 -5.68 -23.03
C GLU A 86 6.79 -6.74 -22.75
N ASN A 87 7.90 -6.36 -22.10
CA ASN A 87 9.01 -7.23 -21.75
C ASN A 87 8.85 -7.79 -20.33
N ALA A 88 9.28 -9.04 -20.15
CA ALA A 88 9.14 -9.77 -18.90
C ALA A 88 9.83 -9.03 -17.74
N GLY A 89 9.05 -8.35 -16.90
CA GLY A 89 9.53 -7.75 -15.66
C GLY A 89 10.36 -8.73 -14.82
N VAL A 90 11.32 -8.18 -14.08
CA VAL A 90 12.26 -8.96 -13.26
C VAL A 90 11.49 -9.73 -12.20
N THR A 91 11.72 -11.04 -12.12
CA THR A 91 11.12 -11.91 -11.11
C THR A 91 12.13 -12.14 -9.99
N THR A 92 11.76 -11.84 -8.75
CA THR A 92 12.63 -12.01 -7.58
C THR A 92 11.82 -12.50 -6.37
N PHE A 93 12.50 -12.67 -5.25
CA PHE A 93 11.92 -13.06 -3.98
C PHE A 93 11.75 -11.86 -3.05
N LEU A 94 10.62 -11.84 -2.38
CA LEU A 94 10.27 -10.89 -1.34
C LEU A 94 9.94 -11.69 -0.08
N PHE A 95 10.47 -11.29 1.06
CA PHE A 95 10.16 -11.90 2.35
C PHE A 95 9.53 -10.88 3.26
N THR A 96 8.44 -11.23 3.93
CA THR A 96 7.74 -10.31 4.84
C THR A 96 7.11 -11.11 5.98
N GLN A 97 6.89 -10.45 7.11
CA GLN A 97 6.16 -11.05 8.24
C GLN A 97 4.64 -10.87 8.11
N ASP A 98 4.21 -9.99 7.19
CA ASP A 98 2.81 -9.74 6.90
C ASP A 98 2.39 -10.54 5.66
N GLY A 99 1.26 -11.24 5.74
CA GLY A 99 0.84 -12.16 4.69
C GLY A 99 0.43 -11.43 3.40
N LEU A 100 1.25 -11.53 2.35
CA LEU A 100 0.86 -11.14 1.00
C LEU A 100 0.24 -12.31 0.24
N SER A 101 -0.79 -12.02 -0.56
CA SER A 101 -1.48 -13.00 -1.39
C SER A 101 -1.07 -12.92 -2.85
N SER A 102 -1.24 -14.02 -3.58
CA SER A 102 -1.04 -14.00 -5.04
C SER A 102 -2.00 -13.03 -5.71
N GLY A 103 -1.48 -12.18 -6.59
CA GLY A 103 -2.22 -11.11 -7.24
C GLY A 103 -2.17 -9.78 -6.49
N ASP A 104 -1.64 -9.74 -5.27
CA ASP A 104 -1.43 -8.48 -4.57
C ASP A 104 -0.35 -7.66 -5.28
N SER A 105 -0.56 -6.34 -5.31
CA SER A 105 0.38 -5.39 -5.91
C SER A 105 0.81 -4.38 -4.86
N GLY A 106 2.05 -3.92 -4.94
CA GLY A 106 2.58 -2.87 -4.10
C GLY A 106 3.72 -2.14 -4.77
N THR A 107 4.22 -1.12 -4.09
CA THR A 107 5.38 -0.34 -4.54
C THR A 107 6.51 -0.52 -3.53
N MET A 108 7.71 -0.80 -4.03
CA MET A 108 8.91 -0.82 -3.20
C MET A 108 9.23 0.55 -2.65
N GLY A 109 9.61 0.61 -1.37
CA GLY A 109 10.14 1.79 -0.72
C GLY A 109 11.34 2.36 -1.48
N GLN A 110 11.56 3.65 -1.34
CA GLN A 110 12.71 4.34 -1.95
C GLN A 110 13.99 4.20 -1.11
N ASP A 111 13.81 3.88 0.17
CA ASP A 111 14.88 3.71 1.14
C ASP A 111 14.98 2.23 1.52
N ALA A 112 16.21 1.70 1.47
CA ALA A 112 16.53 0.38 1.97
C ALA A 112 17.84 0.42 2.77
N GLN A 113 17.94 -0.46 3.76
CA GLN A 113 19.11 -0.60 4.61
C GLN A 113 19.63 -2.03 4.56
N MET A 114 20.95 -2.19 4.68
CA MET A 114 21.57 -3.52 4.72
C MET A 114 21.04 -4.25 5.95
N PHE A 115 20.31 -5.33 5.73
CA PHE A 115 19.77 -6.16 6.81
C PHE A 115 20.78 -7.24 7.20
N SER A 116 21.20 -8.06 6.24
CA SER A 116 22.24 -9.07 6.45
C SER A 116 23.18 -9.12 5.26
N SER A 117 24.46 -8.81 5.50
CA SER A 117 25.49 -8.89 4.45
C SER A 117 25.82 -10.33 4.06
N ASP A 118 25.69 -11.28 5.00
CA ASP A 118 25.96 -12.70 4.75
C ASP A 118 24.94 -13.30 3.77
N LEU A 119 23.66 -12.93 3.91
CA LEU A 119 22.59 -13.34 3.00
C LEU A 119 22.37 -12.39 1.82
N ASN A 120 23.09 -11.27 1.78
CA ASN A 120 22.86 -10.19 0.81
C ASN A 120 21.41 -9.67 0.82
N LEU A 121 20.82 -9.51 2.01
CA LEU A 121 19.45 -9.03 2.17
C LEU A 121 19.41 -7.56 2.57
N LEU A 122 18.57 -6.80 1.88
CA LEU A 122 18.18 -5.44 2.24
C LEU A 122 16.80 -5.47 2.91
N GLU A 123 16.63 -4.67 3.95
CA GLU A 123 15.32 -4.34 4.51
C GLU A 123 14.83 -3.05 3.86
N THR A 124 13.61 -3.10 3.35
CA THR A 124 12.90 -1.98 2.74
C THR A 124 11.47 -1.94 3.28
N SER A 125 10.79 -0.84 3.00
CA SER A 125 9.34 -0.77 3.15
C SER A 125 8.64 -1.18 1.85
N ILE A 126 7.39 -1.63 1.96
CA ILE A 126 6.45 -1.72 0.84
C ILE A 126 5.21 -0.89 1.13
N ASN A 127 4.68 -0.24 0.09
CA ASN A 127 3.45 0.55 0.16
C ASN A 127 2.36 -0.13 -0.67
N GLY A 128 1.16 -0.32 -0.12
CA GLY A 128 0.00 -0.77 -0.89
C GLY A 128 -0.43 -2.23 -0.72
N GLY A 129 0.12 -2.98 0.23
CA GLY A 129 -0.27 -4.37 0.51
C GLY A 129 -1.56 -4.50 1.31
N ASN A 130 -2.70 -4.03 0.79
CA ASN A 130 -4.03 -4.44 1.28
C ASN A 130 -5.06 -4.23 0.18
N GLY A 131 -5.34 -5.29 -0.59
CA GLY A 131 -6.39 -5.30 -1.60
C GLY A 131 -7.77 -5.11 -0.95
N GLY A 132 -8.32 -3.89 -1.05
CA GLY A 132 -9.63 -3.62 -0.46
C GLY A 132 -10.20 -2.21 -0.65
N ASP A 133 -10.02 -1.54 -1.80
CA ASP A 133 -10.77 -0.32 -2.11
C ASP A 133 -11.22 -0.31 -3.58
N GLY A 134 -12.53 -0.42 -3.80
CA GLY A 134 -13.08 -0.38 -5.16
C GLY A 134 -14.58 -0.69 -5.23
N GLY A 135 -15.41 0.12 -4.58
CA GLY A 135 -16.86 -0.03 -4.65
C GLY A 135 -17.69 1.13 -4.11
N ASP A 136 -17.28 2.38 -4.29
CA ASP A 136 -18.20 3.52 -4.15
C ASP A 136 -19.22 3.49 -5.30
N GLY A 137 -20.27 2.69 -5.11
CA GLY A 137 -21.47 2.68 -5.92
C GLY A 137 -22.17 4.03 -5.79
N GLY A 138 -21.98 4.88 -6.80
CA GLY A 138 -22.39 6.27 -6.85
C GLY A 138 -23.75 6.63 -6.24
N ASP A 139 -23.71 7.64 -5.38
CA ASP A 139 -24.86 8.50 -5.06
C ASP A 139 -25.31 9.24 -6.32
N GLY A 140 -26.21 8.60 -7.07
CA GLY A 140 -27.01 9.23 -8.13
C GLY A 140 -28.13 10.08 -7.54
N GLY A 141 -27.77 11.14 -6.81
CA GLY A 141 -28.68 12.22 -6.41
C GLY A 141 -29.11 13.03 -7.61
N GLY A 142 -30.20 12.61 -8.26
CA GLY A 142 -30.86 13.32 -9.35
C GLY A 142 -32.14 14.01 -8.89
N ASP A 143 -32.02 15.03 -8.03
CA ASP A 143 -33.10 15.98 -7.75
C ASP A 143 -33.42 16.78 -9.02
N THR A 144 -34.32 16.28 -9.87
CA THR A 144 -34.92 17.11 -10.92
C THR A 144 -36.28 17.61 -10.44
N ALA A 145 -36.24 18.87 -10.00
CA ALA A 145 -37.37 19.71 -9.65
C ALA A 145 -38.50 19.60 -10.68
N GLY A 146 -39.64 19.04 -10.25
CA GLY A 146 -40.90 19.21 -10.94
C GLY A 146 -41.40 20.62 -10.75
N ASN A 147 -41.05 21.53 -11.67
CA ASN A 147 -41.71 22.83 -11.75
C ASN A 147 -42.15 23.14 -13.19
N GLU A 148 -43.46 23.34 -13.29
CA GLU A 148 -44.17 24.21 -14.22
C GLU A 148 -44.47 23.79 -15.67
N THR A 149 -45.77 23.52 -15.87
CA THR A 149 -46.68 24.29 -16.75
C THR A 149 -46.64 24.05 -18.26
N GLY A 150 -47.75 23.52 -18.77
CA GLY A 150 -48.38 24.05 -19.99
C GLY A 150 -48.72 23.06 -21.10
N GLY A 151 -50.02 22.79 -21.27
CA GLY A 151 -50.66 22.84 -22.60
C GLY A 151 -50.86 21.53 -23.38
N GLY A 152 -52.13 21.20 -23.63
CA GLY A 152 -52.55 20.75 -24.97
C GLY A 152 -53.14 19.34 -25.12
N GLY A 153 -54.47 19.24 -25.05
CA GLY A 153 -55.31 18.67 -26.12
C GLY A 153 -55.45 17.15 -26.31
N GLY A 154 -56.70 16.66 -26.22
CA GLY A 154 -57.31 15.86 -27.30
C GLY A 154 -57.70 14.40 -27.02
N GLY A 155 -59.00 14.10 -27.15
CA GLY A 155 -59.59 12.78 -27.46
C GLY A 155 -59.81 11.85 -26.26
N ASN A 156 -60.95 11.21 -26.04
CA ASN A 156 -62.11 10.90 -26.89
C ASN A 156 -63.35 10.71 -26.00
#